data_AF-A0A0J8SVX6-F1
#
_entry.id   AF-A0A0J8SVX6-F1
#
_cell.length_a   1.000
_cell.length_b   1.000
_cell.length_c   1.000
_cell.angle_alpha   90.00
_cell.angle_beta   90.00
_cell.angle_gamma   90.00
#
_symmetry.space_group_name_H-M   'P 1'
#
loop_
_entity.id
_entity.type
_entity.pdbx_description
1 polymer ?
#
loop_
_entity_poly.entity_id
_entity_poly.type
_entity_poly.pdbx_seq_one_letter_code
_entity_poly.pdbx_strand_id
1 'polypeptide(L)'
;MQEAKDDKKCVRLAGEVHLHPVYLSKMYKQSTGEGISDYIIRSRMERAVHLLKHTAMKIYEVGQEVGYNNTPYFIQVFRKHYGLTPQDFRNG
;
A
#
# COMPACT_ATOMS: atom_id res chain seq x y z
N MET A 1 -34.81 19.13 29.06
CA MET A 1 -35.29 18.67 27.74
C MET A 1 -34.89 19.75 26.75
N GLN A 2 -33.96 19.57 25.83
CA GLN A 2 -33.79 18.45 24.91
C GLN A 2 -32.29 18.25 24.62
N GLU A 3 -31.72 17.09 24.98
CA GLU A 3 -30.42 16.64 24.45
C GLU A 3 -30.71 15.83 23.19
N ALA A 4 -30.15 16.26 22.07
CA ALA A 4 -30.25 15.54 20.81
C ALA A 4 -28.90 15.57 20.08
N LYS A 5 -28.40 14.33 19.88
CA LYS A 5 -27.55 13.83 18.78
C LYS A 5 -26.10 13.51 19.14
N ASP A 6 -25.93 12.24 19.53
CA ASP A 6 -24.90 11.34 19.00
C ASP A 6 -24.57 11.67 17.53
N ASP A 7 -23.38 12.21 17.27
CA ASP A 7 -22.64 12.01 16.00
C ASP A 7 -21.23 12.62 16.03
N LYS A 8 -20.45 12.34 17.09
CA LYS A 8 -19.00 12.65 17.11
C LYS A 8 -18.14 11.41 17.32
N LYS A 9 -18.59 10.28 16.75
CA LYS A 9 -17.84 9.01 16.77
C LYS A 9 -16.82 8.87 15.63
N CYS A 10 -16.77 9.78 14.65
CA CYS A 10 -15.85 9.67 13.50
C CYS A 10 -14.71 10.69 13.43
N VAL A 11 -14.74 11.79 14.21
CA VAL A 11 -13.64 12.79 14.22
C VAL A 11 -12.45 12.33 15.07
N ARG A 12 -12.62 11.26 15.87
CA ARG A 12 -11.55 10.69 16.72
C ARG A 12 -10.50 9.86 15.97
N LEU A 13 -10.73 9.46 14.72
CA LEU A 13 -9.78 8.62 13.96
C LEU A 13 -8.80 9.43 13.08
N ALA A 14 -9.01 10.73 12.91
CA ALA A 14 -8.24 11.55 11.98
C ALA A 14 -6.98 12.20 12.57
N GLY A 15 -6.79 12.16 13.90
CA GLY A 15 -5.59 12.69 14.58
C GLY A 15 -4.69 11.65 15.26
N GLU A 16 -5.17 10.42 15.46
CA GLU A 16 -4.59 9.43 16.39
C GLU A 16 -3.55 8.48 15.78
N VAL A 17 -3.14 8.64 14.52
CA VAL A 17 -2.04 7.84 13.93
C VAL A 17 -0.82 8.70 13.59
N HIS A 18 -0.43 9.57 14.53
CA HIS A 18 0.90 10.20 14.55
C HIS A 18 1.97 9.25 15.12
N LEU A 19 1.88 7.95 14.81
CA LEU A 19 2.98 7.04 15.07
C LEU A 19 4.07 7.36 14.06
N HIS A 20 5.02 8.21 14.49
CA HIS A 20 6.22 8.55 13.74
C HIS A 20 6.77 7.27 13.07
N PRO A 21 7.09 7.27 11.77
CA PRO A 21 7.42 6.07 11.00
C PRO A 21 8.44 5.14 11.68
N VAL A 22 9.35 5.72 12.45
CA VAL A 22 10.35 5.02 13.27
C VAL A 22 9.73 4.21 14.41
N TYR A 23 8.73 4.74 15.10
CA TYR A 23 8.05 4.06 16.20
C TYR A 23 7.15 2.94 15.68
N LEU A 24 6.44 3.20 14.58
CA LEU A 24 5.63 2.18 13.90
C LEU A 24 6.50 1.04 13.35
N SER A 25 7.64 1.36 12.74
CA SER A 25 8.60 0.38 12.24
C SER A 25 9.22 -0.48 13.35
N LYS A 26 9.61 0.12 14.49
CA LYS A 26 10.11 -0.62 15.66
C LYS A 26 9.06 -1.54 16.26
N MET A 27 7.85 -1.05 16.48
CA MET A 27 6.75 -1.84 17.02
C MET A 27 6.37 -3.01 16.11
N TYR A 28 6.28 -2.76 14.80
CA TYR A 28 5.95 -3.79 13.81
C TYR A 28 7.03 -4.88 13.74
N LYS A 29 8.31 -4.50 13.74
CA LYS A 29 9.42 -5.47 13.74
C LYS A 29 9.47 -6.28 15.03
N GLN A 30 9.18 -5.67 16.17
CA GLN A 30 9.13 -6.38 17.45
C GLN A 30 7.96 -7.38 17.54
N SER A 31 6.82 -7.09 16.90
CA SER A 31 5.65 -7.98 16.94
C SER A 31 5.64 -9.05 15.85
N THR A 32 6.22 -8.77 14.68
CA THR A 32 6.14 -9.67 13.49
C THR A 32 7.46 -10.29 13.08
N GLY A 33 8.60 -9.74 13.54
CA GLY A 33 9.93 -10.11 13.06
C GLY A 33 10.31 -9.51 11.70
N GLU A 34 9.36 -8.92 10.95
CA GLU A 34 9.57 -8.31 9.63
C GLU A 34 9.64 -6.77 9.73
N GLY A 35 10.38 -6.11 8.83
CA GLY A 35 10.35 -4.65 8.73
C GLY A 35 9.03 -4.17 8.11
N ILE A 36 8.40 -3.14 8.69
CA ILE A 36 7.14 -2.60 8.16
C ILE A 36 7.25 -2.14 6.70
N SER A 37 8.42 -1.64 6.31
CA SER A 37 8.68 -1.22 4.93
C SER A 37 8.58 -2.39 3.96
N ASP A 38 9.11 -3.56 4.34
CA ASP A 38 9.07 -4.77 3.52
C ASP A 38 7.64 -5.29 3.41
N TYR A 39 6.89 -5.28 4.52
CA TYR A 39 5.47 -5.59 4.52
C TYR A 39 4.66 -4.68 3.59
N ILE A 40 4.88 -3.36 3.65
CA ILE A 40 4.19 -2.40 2.79
C ILE A 40 4.53 -2.65 1.32
N ILE A 41 5.81 -2.88 1.01
CA ILE A 41 6.23 -3.20 -0.36
C ILE A 41 5.54 -4.46 -0.84
N ARG A 42 5.57 -5.54 -0.06
CA ARG A 42 4.91 -6.80 -0.40
C ARG A 42 3.41 -6.63 -0.61
N SER A 43 2.72 -5.95 0.31
CA SER A 43 1.28 -5.68 0.20
C SER A 43 0.93 -4.89 -1.07
N ARG A 44 1.72 -3.88 -1.42
CA ARG A 44 1.57 -3.12 -2.68
C ARG A 44 1.80 -4.00 -3.91
N MET A 45 2.82 -4.86 -3.87
CA MET A 45 3.16 -5.77 -4.98
C MET A 45 2.09 -6.85 -5.18
N GLU A 46 1.51 -7.40 -4.11
CA GLU A 46 0.38 -8.32 -4.16
C GLU A 46 -0.85 -7.65 -4.80
N ARG A 47 -1.14 -6.41 -4.41
CA ARG A 47 -2.22 -5.62 -5.02
C ARG A 47 -1.95 -5.32 -6.49
N ALA A 48 -0.72 -4.98 -6.86
CA ALA A 48 -0.34 -4.73 -8.24
C ALA A 48 -0.57 -5.97 -9.11
N VAL A 49 -0.16 -7.15 -8.65
CA VAL A 49 -0.43 -8.43 -9.33
C VAL A 49 -1.93 -8.68 -9.51
N HIS A 50 -2.73 -8.43 -8.48
CA HIS A 50 -4.18 -8.56 -8.57
C HIS A 50 -4.75 -7.65 -9.66
N LEU A 51 -4.35 -6.38 -9.69
CA LEU A 51 -4.80 -5.43 -10.70
C LEU A 51 -4.35 -5.81 -12.11
N LEU A 52 -3.10 -6.27 -12.27
CA LEU A 52 -2.57 -6.70 -13.57
C LEU A 52 -3.34 -7.89 -14.17
N LYS A 53 -3.82 -8.81 -13.32
CA LYS A 53 -4.57 -10.02 -13.73
C LYS A 53 -6.05 -9.78 -14.01
N HIS A 54 -6.68 -8.89 -13.25
CA HIS A 54 -8.14 -8.76 -13.24
C HIS A 54 -8.64 -7.48 -13.89
N THR A 55 -7.75 -6.62 -14.40
CA THR A 55 -8.13 -5.34 -15.01
C THR A 55 -7.32 -5.02 -16.26
N ALA A 56 -7.88 -4.18 -17.12
CA ALA A 56 -7.21 -3.64 -18.30
C ALA A 56 -6.45 -2.32 -18.03
N MET A 57 -6.23 -1.96 -16.76
CA MET A 57 -5.57 -0.70 -16.39
C MET A 57 -4.17 -0.61 -17.01
N LYS A 58 -3.78 0.58 -17.47
CA LYS A 58 -2.42 0.80 -17.98
C LYS A 58 -1.41 0.68 -16.83
N ILE A 59 -0.17 0.31 -17.16
CA ILE A 59 0.86 0.06 -16.15
C ILE A 59 1.10 1.28 -15.23
N TYR A 60 0.99 2.51 -15.75
CA TYR A 60 1.11 3.71 -14.93
C TYR A 60 -0.07 3.88 -13.96
N GLU A 61 -1.29 3.48 -14.34
CA GLU A 61 -2.49 3.56 -13.50
C GLU A 61 -2.38 2.56 -12.34
N VAL A 62 -1.91 1.34 -12.62
CA VAL A 62 -1.60 0.34 -11.59
C VAL A 62 -0.56 0.88 -10.60
N GLY A 63 0.49 1.53 -11.11
CA GLY A 63 1.51 2.17 -10.27
C GLY A 63 0.92 3.22 -9.34
N GLN A 64 0.07 4.12 -9.85
CA GLN A 64 -0.59 5.15 -9.04
C GLN A 64 -1.51 4.53 -7.99
N GLU A 65 -2.31 3.53 -8.36
CA GLU A 65 -3.25 2.84 -7.46
C GLU A 65 -2.55 2.14 -6.29
N VAL A 66 -1.34 1.62 -6.51
CA VAL A 66 -0.53 0.98 -5.46
C VAL A 66 0.47 1.93 -4.78
N GLY A 67 0.31 3.25 -4.99
CA GLY A 67 1.04 4.29 -4.27
C GLY A 67 2.42 4.66 -4.84
N TYR A 68 2.63 4.46 -6.16
CA TYR A 68 3.82 4.85 -6.89
C TYR A 68 3.49 5.90 -7.97
N ASN A 69 3.87 7.15 -7.72
CA ASN A 69 3.69 8.23 -8.70
C ASN A 69 4.73 8.21 -9.84
N ASN A 70 5.85 7.51 -9.63
CA ASN A 70 6.91 7.35 -10.62
C ASN A 70 6.82 5.93 -11.22
N THR A 71 6.29 5.85 -12.44
CA THR A 71 6.09 4.58 -13.16
C THR A 71 7.40 3.81 -13.41
N PRO A 72 8.50 4.43 -13.88
CA PRO A 72 9.79 3.75 -13.96
C PRO A 72 10.25 3.10 -12.64
N TYR A 73 10.07 3.81 -11.52
CA TYR A 73 10.43 3.27 -10.20
C TYR A 73 9.54 2.10 -9.79
N PHE A 74 8.23 2.18 -10.03
CA PHE A 74 7.32 1.05 -9.83
C PHE A 74 7.76 -0.19 -10.61
N ILE A 75 8.08 -0.03 -11.90
CA ILE A 75 8.54 -1.13 -12.76
C ILE A 75 9.82 -1.76 -12.20
N GLN A 76 10.77 -0.94 -11.73
CA GLN A 76 12.00 -1.44 -11.11
C GLN A 76 11.74 -2.24 -9.83
N VAL A 77 10.87 -1.75 -8.95
CA VAL A 77 10.51 -2.44 -7.70
C VAL A 77 9.76 -3.74 -8.00
N PHE A 78 8.80 -3.71 -8.92
CA PHE A 78 8.05 -4.89 -9.33
C PHE A 78 8.97 -5.97 -9.91
N ARG A 79 9.88 -5.58 -10.81
CA ARG A 79 10.88 -6.50 -11.38
C ARG A 79 11.81 -7.07 -10.32
N LYS A 80 12.23 -6.27 -9.34
CA LYS A 80 13.03 -6.77 -8.20
C LYS A 80 12.27 -7.81 -7.37
N HIS A 81 10.95 -7.66 -7.25
CA HIS A 81 10.13 -8.53 -6.43
C HIS A 81 9.71 -9.84 -7.14
N TYR A 82 9.39 -9.77 -8.43
CA TYR A 82 8.85 -10.91 -9.20
C TYR A 82 9.76 -11.42 -10.33
N GLY A 83 10.91 -10.77 -10.58
CA GLY A 83 11.89 -11.18 -11.60
C GLY A 83 11.58 -10.71 -13.03
N LEU A 84 10.42 -10.10 -13.26
CA LEU A 84 9.88 -9.75 -14.59
C LEU A 84 9.14 -8.42 -14.53
N THR A 85 8.94 -7.74 -15.67
CA THR A 85 8.27 -6.43 -15.66
C THR A 85 6.74 -6.58 -15.50
N PRO A 86 6.02 -5.55 -15.01
CA PRO A 86 4.55 -5.59 -14.96
C PRO A 86 3.89 -5.92 -16.30
N GLN A 87 4.50 -5.49 -17.41
CA GLN A 87 4.01 -5.77 -18.75
C GLN A 87 4.24 -7.24 -19.12
N ASP A 88 5.43 -7.78 -18.84
CA ASP A 88 5.73 -9.21 -19.07
C ASP A 88 4.80 -10.10 -18.23
N PHE A 89 4.53 -9.71 -16.98
CA PHE A 89 3.61 -10.42 -16.09
C PHE A 89 2.18 -10.49 -16.63
N ARG A 90 1.75 -9.46 -17.35
CA ARG A 90 0.40 -9.41 -17.93
C ARG A 90 0.31 -10.22 -19.23
N ASN A 91 1.41 -10.28 -19.98
CA ASN A 91 1.45 -10.93 -21.28
C ASN A 91 1.70 -12.45 -21.20
N GLY A 92 2.20 -12.94 -20.06
CA GLY A 92 2.39 -14.37 -19.76
C GLY A 92 1.24 -14.97 -18.99
#